data_AF-A0A5C7SWE7-F1
#
_entry.id   AF-A0A5C7SWE7-F1
#
_cell.length_a   1.000
_cell.length_b   1.000
_cell.length_c   1.000
_cell.angle_alpha   90.00
_cell.angle_beta   90.00
_cell.angle_gamma   90.00
#
_symmetry.space_group_name_H-M   'P 1'
#
loop_
_entity.id
_entity.type
_entity.pdbx_description
1 polymer ?
#
loop_
_entity_poly.entity_id
_entity_poly.type
_entity_poly.pdbx_seq_one_letter_code
_entity_poly.pdbx_strand_id
1 'polypeptide(L)'
;MIFEVIFHASAVRSPQWGCWTIQHNSVWGELFNFNHLDGPAGKVLKFKVRRLLYDEIADMKRFPNFKGAKILGFCLNVMGLTVRQGNYDKDSRALQRAVLAWTRKNFVWLHGYNPRVAEECLVDGMTFDAENRRLVRTSSVEGLRRAPSYVYLELDPAPPAPELDAAVIPEGNA
;
A
#
# COMPACT_ATOMS: atom_id res chain seq x y z
N MET A 1 6.33 7.46 17.51
CA MET A 1 5.08 8.22 17.78
C MET A 1 4.24 8.39 16.51
N ILE A 2 4.59 9.21 15.51
CA ILE A 2 3.72 9.38 14.30
C ILE A 2 3.58 8.11 13.47
N PHE A 3 4.68 7.39 13.24
CA PHE A 3 4.63 6.13 12.51
C PHE A 3 3.69 5.11 13.20
N GLU A 4 3.75 5.02 14.53
CA GLU A 4 2.85 4.14 15.31
C GLU A 4 1.39 4.53 15.17
N VAL A 5 1.08 5.84 15.16
CA VAL A 5 -0.29 6.32 14.92
C VAL A 5 -0.78 5.87 13.55
N ILE A 6 0.05 6.01 12.50
CA ILE A 6 -0.28 5.54 11.15
C ILE A 6 -0.45 4.01 11.15
N PHE A 7 0.43 3.27 11.81
CA PHE A 7 0.34 1.82 11.90
C PHE A 7 -0.95 1.36 12.59
N HIS A 8 -1.32 1.94 13.73
CA HIS A 8 -2.57 1.59 14.40
C HIS A 8 -3.80 2.00 13.56
N ALA A 9 -3.77 3.16 12.91
CA ALA A 9 -4.83 3.57 11.99
C ALA A 9 -4.96 2.61 10.78
N SER A 10 -3.84 2.07 10.30
CA SER A 10 -3.80 1.11 9.19
C SER A 10 -4.47 -0.23 9.52
N ALA A 11 -4.60 -0.58 10.80
CA ALA A 11 -5.31 -1.78 11.23
C ALA A 11 -6.85 -1.65 11.06
N VAL A 12 -7.38 -0.42 10.99
CA VAL A 12 -8.81 -0.19 10.74
C VAL A 12 -9.06 -0.30 9.24
N ARG A 13 -9.54 -1.46 8.78
CA ARG A 13 -9.69 -1.79 7.35
C ARG A 13 -11.13 -1.74 6.85
N SER A 14 -12.12 -1.69 7.74
CA SER A 14 -13.54 -1.70 7.42
C SER A 14 -14.36 -1.02 8.52
N PRO A 15 -15.62 -0.64 8.26
CA PRO A 15 -16.24 -0.51 6.93
C PRO A 15 -15.59 0.61 6.11
N GLN A 16 -15.77 0.61 4.79
CA GLN A 16 -15.08 1.51 3.84
C GLN A 16 -15.06 2.97 4.27
N TRP A 17 -16.21 3.53 4.69
CA TRP A 17 -16.27 4.92 5.12
C TRP A 17 -15.59 5.17 6.48
N GLY A 18 -15.70 4.21 7.40
CA GLY A 18 -15.05 4.27 8.71
C GLY A 18 -13.52 4.25 8.58
N CYS A 19 -12.97 3.31 7.82
CA CYS A 19 -11.53 3.24 7.59
C CYS A 19 -11.03 4.45 6.80
N TRP A 20 -11.78 4.96 5.82
CA TRP A 20 -11.43 6.22 5.14
C TRP A 20 -11.39 7.40 6.12
N THR A 21 -12.40 7.56 6.97
CA THR A 21 -12.46 8.67 7.93
C THR A 21 -11.25 8.66 8.87
N ILE A 22 -10.93 7.49 9.44
CA ILE A 22 -9.81 7.35 10.37
C ILE A 22 -8.47 7.55 9.64
N GLN A 23 -8.26 6.84 8.52
CA GLN A 23 -6.97 6.86 7.85
C GLN A 23 -6.71 8.18 7.10
N HIS A 24 -7.69 8.64 6.32
CA HIS A 24 -7.56 9.85 5.51
C HIS A 24 -7.85 11.11 6.33
N ASN A 25 -9.03 11.24 6.93
CA ASN A 25 -9.44 12.53 7.52
C ASN A 25 -8.70 12.79 8.85
N SER A 26 -8.61 11.80 9.74
CA SER A 26 -8.05 12.01 11.08
C SER A 26 -6.53 11.87 11.17
N VAL A 27 -5.88 11.19 10.21
CA VAL A 27 -4.44 10.93 10.26
C VAL A 27 -3.71 11.55 9.08
N TRP A 28 -4.01 11.10 7.85
CA TRP A 28 -3.27 11.55 6.68
C TRP A 28 -3.48 13.04 6.39
N GLY A 29 -4.72 13.51 6.50
CA GLY A 29 -5.12 14.89 6.27
C GLY A 29 -4.42 15.85 7.21
N GLU A 30 -4.43 15.55 8.50
CA GLU A 30 -3.74 16.31 9.55
C GLU A 30 -2.22 16.41 9.30
N LEU A 31 -1.60 15.32 8.83
CA LEU A 31 -0.16 15.26 8.62
C LEU A 31 0.29 15.89 7.29
N PHE A 32 -0.51 15.77 6.23
CA PHE A 32 -0.07 16.07 4.86
C PHE A 32 -0.92 17.12 4.13
N ASN A 33 -2.23 17.24 4.41
CA ASN A 33 -3.16 17.96 3.53
C ASN A 33 -3.82 19.21 4.15
N PHE A 34 -3.89 19.33 5.49
CA PHE A 34 -4.59 20.43 6.17
C PHE A 34 -3.66 21.59 6.58
N ASN A 35 -2.45 21.64 6.02
CA ASN A 35 -1.46 22.71 6.21
C ASN A 35 -0.98 22.94 7.67
N HIS A 36 -1.35 22.08 8.62
CA HIS A 36 -0.90 22.15 10.02
C HIS A 36 0.63 21.97 10.17
N LEU A 37 1.32 21.41 9.17
CA LEU A 37 2.75 21.09 9.19
C LEU A 37 3.54 21.70 8.01
N ASP A 38 3.21 22.91 7.56
CA ASP A 38 3.87 23.53 6.40
C ASP A 38 5.15 24.32 6.72
N GLY A 39 5.47 24.48 8.01
CA GLY A 39 6.72 25.08 8.46
C GLY A 39 7.96 24.23 8.12
N PRO A 40 9.18 24.79 8.26
CA PRO A 40 10.43 24.09 7.96
C PRO A 40 10.57 22.74 8.70
N ALA A 41 10.22 22.71 9.99
CA ALA A 41 10.23 21.47 10.78
C ALA A 41 9.22 20.44 10.25
N GLY A 42 8.03 20.90 9.84
CA GLY A 42 6.99 20.05 9.26
C GLY A 42 7.42 19.41 7.94
N LYS A 43 8.15 20.12 7.08
CA LYS A 43 8.74 19.55 5.85
C LYS A 43 9.71 18.39 6.15
N VAL A 44 10.59 18.56 7.15
CA VAL A 44 11.52 17.51 7.59
C VAL A 44 10.76 16.31 8.15
N LEU A 45 9.72 16.56 8.94
CA LEU A 45 8.87 15.53 9.52
C LEU A 45 8.14 14.72 8.44
N LYS A 46 7.45 15.39 7.51
CA LYS A 46 6.76 14.80 6.35
C LYS A 46 7.73 13.95 5.52
N PHE A 47 8.97 14.41 5.31
CA PHE A 47 10.00 13.64 4.62
C PHE A 47 10.37 12.35 5.37
N LYS A 48 10.69 12.45 6.66
CA LYS A 48 11.07 11.30 7.48
C LYS A 48 9.94 10.27 7.59
N VAL A 49 8.69 10.73 7.77
CA VAL A 49 7.52 9.84 7.83
C VAL A 49 7.36 9.09 6.51
N ARG A 50 7.36 9.77 5.35
CA ARG A 50 7.27 9.11 4.04
C ARG A 50 8.37 8.07 3.85
N ARG A 51 9.60 8.38 4.28
CA ARG A 51 10.72 7.46 4.19
C ARG A 51 10.50 6.20 5.04
N LEU A 52 10.10 6.37 6.29
CA LEU A 52 9.81 5.24 7.20
C LEU A 52 8.68 4.35 6.67
N LEU A 53 7.60 4.94 6.14
CA LEU A 53 6.51 4.17 5.54
C LEU A 53 6.98 3.35 4.35
N TYR A 54 7.78 3.95 3.46
CA TYR A 54 8.30 3.24 2.29
C TYR A 54 9.29 2.14 2.66
N ASP A 55 10.19 2.40 3.62
CA ASP A 55 11.19 1.41 4.04
C ASP A 55 10.51 0.16 4.63
N GLU A 56 9.43 0.32 5.40
CA GLU A 56 8.62 -0.81 5.91
C GLU A 56 7.95 -1.61 4.77
N ILE A 57 7.42 -0.93 3.74
CA ILE A 57 6.82 -1.59 2.57
C ILE A 57 7.91 -2.32 1.76
N ALA A 58 9.05 -1.66 1.53
CA ALA A 58 10.13 -2.19 0.72
C ALA A 58 10.74 -3.46 1.34
N ASP A 59 10.87 -3.51 2.67
CA ASP A 59 11.42 -4.66 3.39
C ASP A 59 10.55 -5.92 3.24
N MET A 60 9.26 -5.79 2.92
CA MET A 60 8.40 -6.95 2.62
C MET A 60 8.91 -7.81 1.46
N LYS A 61 9.74 -7.26 0.55
CA LYS A 61 10.37 -8.05 -0.50
C LYS A 61 11.35 -9.08 0.07
N ARG A 62 12.02 -8.73 1.19
CA ARG A 62 12.93 -9.62 1.91
C ARG A 62 12.18 -10.46 2.93
N PHE A 63 11.25 -9.84 3.66
CA PHE A 63 10.49 -10.48 4.73
C PHE A 63 9.00 -10.06 4.70
N PRO A 64 8.14 -10.79 3.97
CA PRO A 64 6.70 -10.55 3.96
C PRO A 64 6.12 -10.52 5.37
N ASN A 65 5.44 -9.44 5.75
CA ASN A 65 4.95 -9.26 7.10
C ASN A 65 3.67 -8.42 7.17
N PHE A 66 2.89 -8.62 8.22
CA PHE A 66 1.59 -7.96 8.45
C PHE A 66 1.71 -6.45 8.65
N LYS A 67 2.84 -5.96 9.15
CA LYS A 67 3.04 -4.54 9.45
C LYS A 67 3.20 -3.75 8.15
N GLY A 68 4.12 -4.16 7.28
CA GLY A 68 4.29 -3.61 5.94
C GLY A 68 3.03 -3.74 5.10
N ALA A 69 2.29 -4.85 5.20
CA ALA A 69 1.05 -5.04 4.46
C ALA A 69 -0.03 -4.02 4.83
N LYS A 70 -0.23 -3.80 6.14
CA LYS A 70 -1.19 -2.78 6.61
C LYS A 70 -0.75 -1.37 6.22
N ILE A 71 0.54 -1.05 6.33
CA ILE A 71 1.08 0.25 5.89
C ILE A 71 0.89 0.45 4.38
N LEU A 72 1.08 -0.60 3.58
CA LEU A 72 0.79 -0.57 2.16
C LEU A 72 -0.70 -0.31 1.89
N GLY A 73 -1.59 -1.06 2.56
CA GLY A 73 -3.04 -0.87 2.43
C GLY A 73 -3.50 0.52 2.81
N PHE A 74 -2.96 1.08 3.91
CA PHE A 74 -3.17 2.47 4.31
C PHE A 74 -2.77 3.43 3.19
N CYS A 75 -1.57 3.28 2.64
CA CYS A 75 -1.05 4.14 1.58
C CYS A 75 -1.92 4.09 0.31
N LEU A 76 -2.32 2.90 -0.12
CA LEU A 76 -3.19 2.71 -1.28
C LEU A 76 -4.60 3.29 -1.04
N ASN A 77 -5.10 3.19 0.19
CA ASN A 77 -6.37 3.77 0.56
C ASN A 77 -6.32 5.30 0.47
N VAL A 78 -5.38 5.95 1.19
CA VAL A 78 -5.38 7.42 1.34
C VAL A 78 -4.85 8.16 0.12
N MET A 79 -3.87 7.60 -0.61
CA MET A 79 -3.31 8.24 -1.82
C MET A 79 -4.00 7.76 -3.11
N GLY A 80 -4.69 6.62 -3.08
CA GLY A 80 -5.36 6.05 -4.24
C GLY A 80 -4.43 5.33 -5.23
N LEU A 81 -5.05 4.68 -6.20
CA LEU A 81 -4.41 3.79 -7.17
C LEU A 81 -3.82 4.50 -8.40
N THR A 82 -4.08 5.79 -8.56
CA THR A 82 -3.61 6.60 -9.70
C THR A 82 -2.98 7.91 -9.23
N VAL A 83 -1.86 8.28 -9.84
CA VAL A 83 -1.18 9.54 -9.53
C VAL A 83 -1.96 10.69 -10.15
N ARG A 84 -2.60 11.51 -9.31
CA ARG A 84 -3.28 12.73 -9.75
C ARG A 84 -2.27 13.86 -9.92
N GLN A 85 -2.47 14.70 -10.96
CA GLN A 85 -1.56 15.82 -11.24
C GLN A 85 -1.84 17.08 -10.41
N GLY A 86 -2.91 17.10 -9.61
CA GLY A 86 -3.30 18.26 -8.78
C GLY A 86 -2.36 18.55 -7.60
N ASN A 87 -2.45 19.77 -7.07
CA ASN A 87 -1.59 20.27 -5.98
C ASN A 87 -1.92 19.70 -4.59
N TYR A 88 -3.11 19.11 -4.42
CA TYR A 88 -3.57 18.56 -3.13
C TYR A 88 -2.59 17.54 -2.55
N ASP A 89 -2.04 16.66 -3.40
CA ASP A 89 -1.15 15.56 -2.98
C ASP A 89 0.34 15.85 -3.23
N LYS A 90 0.75 17.12 -3.42
CA LYS A 90 2.12 17.45 -3.86
C LYS A 90 3.20 16.88 -2.92
N ASP A 91 2.96 16.91 -1.61
CA ASP A 91 3.91 16.45 -0.59
C ASP A 91 3.99 14.92 -0.55
N SER A 92 2.91 14.24 -0.96
CA SER A 92 2.75 12.78 -0.89
C SER A 92 3.08 12.09 -2.20
N ARG A 93 3.16 12.82 -3.31
CA ARG A 93 3.35 12.31 -4.68
C ARG A 93 4.57 11.39 -4.83
N ALA A 94 5.68 11.73 -4.18
CA ALA A 94 6.88 10.90 -4.23
C ALA A 94 6.65 9.52 -3.59
N LEU A 95 6.00 9.49 -2.41
CA LEU A 95 5.63 8.25 -1.74
C LEU A 95 4.60 7.48 -2.58
N GLN A 96 3.57 8.15 -3.11
CA GLN A 96 2.55 7.51 -3.93
C GLN A 96 3.17 6.78 -5.13
N ARG A 97 4.07 7.44 -5.87
CA ARG A 97 4.76 6.82 -7.00
C ARG A 97 5.56 5.59 -6.58
N ALA A 98 6.28 5.69 -5.47
CA ALA A 98 7.10 4.59 -4.95
C ALA A 98 6.24 3.40 -4.48
N VAL A 99 5.13 3.68 -3.79
CA VAL A 99 4.15 2.69 -3.35
C VAL A 99 3.52 1.99 -4.54
N LEU A 100 2.97 2.73 -5.52
CA LEU A 100 2.33 2.14 -6.69
C LEU A 100 3.33 1.32 -7.53
N ALA A 101 4.57 1.80 -7.68
CA ALA A 101 5.61 1.06 -8.36
C ALA A 101 5.98 -0.24 -7.62
N TRP A 102 6.04 -0.22 -6.29
CA TRP A 102 6.26 -1.42 -5.49
C TRP A 102 5.09 -2.39 -5.61
N THR A 103 3.84 -1.91 -5.47
CA THR A 103 2.64 -2.74 -5.60
C THR A 103 2.59 -3.41 -6.96
N ARG A 104 2.76 -2.65 -8.05
CA ARG A 104 2.75 -3.18 -9.41
C ARG A 104 3.73 -4.34 -9.58
N LYS A 105 4.96 -4.18 -9.09
CA LYS A 105 6.03 -5.17 -9.29
C LYS A 105 5.94 -6.39 -8.38
N ASN A 106 5.34 -6.25 -7.19
CA ASN A 106 5.50 -7.26 -6.13
C ASN A 106 4.18 -7.85 -5.64
N PHE A 107 3.02 -7.26 -5.92
CA PHE A 107 1.77 -7.73 -5.32
C PHE A 107 1.38 -9.15 -5.78
N VAL A 108 1.52 -9.46 -7.07
CA VAL A 108 1.22 -10.81 -7.59
C VAL A 108 2.14 -11.87 -6.95
N TRP A 109 3.42 -11.53 -6.78
CA TRP A 109 4.36 -12.39 -6.04
C TRP A 109 3.95 -12.54 -4.57
N LEU A 110 3.64 -11.45 -3.88
CA LEU A 110 3.25 -11.47 -2.47
C LEU A 110 2.01 -12.33 -2.25
N HIS A 111 1.01 -12.20 -3.13
CA HIS A 111 -0.21 -13.00 -3.09
C HIS A 111 0.09 -14.48 -3.35
N GLY A 112 0.96 -14.81 -4.31
CA GLY A 112 1.37 -16.20 -4.55
C GLY A 112 2.19 -16.80 -3.41
N TYR A 113 3.06 -16.02 -2.78
CA TYR A 113 3.96 -16.46 -1.71
C TYR A 113 3.25 -16.57 -0.35
N ASN A 114 2.43 -15.58 0.01
CA ASN A 114 1.66 -15.56 1.26
C ASN A 114 0.36 -14.75 1.11
N PRO A 115 -0.74 -15.41 0.70
CA PRO A 115 -2.04 -14.76 0.48
C PRO A 115 -2.54 -13.97 1.69
N ARG A 116 -2.37 -14.50 2.91
CA ARG A 116 -2.83 -13.84 4.14
C ARG A 116 -2.17 -12.50 4.38
N VAL A 117 -0.89 -12.35 3.99
CA VAL A 117 -0.18 -11.07 4.07
C VAL A 117 -0.63 -10.14 2.94
N ALA A 118 -0.84 -10.67 1.73
CA ALA A 118 -1.34 -9.86 0.61
C ALA A 118 -2.75 -9.30 0.87
N GLU A 119 -3.64 -10.11 1.45
CA GLU A 119 -5.00 -9.71 1.83
C GLU A 119 -5.01 -8.53 2.81
N GLU A 120 -3.99 -8.40 3.67
CA GLU A 120 -3.88 -7.30 4.63
C GLU A 120 -3.57 -5.95 3.97
N CYS A 121 -3.13 -5.97 2.72
CA CYS A 121 -2.98 -4.78 1.89
C CYS A 121 -4.32 -4.27 1.34
N LEU A 122 -5.38 -5.08 1.41
CA LEU A 122 -6.70 -4.78 0.84
C LEU A 122 -7.61 -4.24 1.95
N VAL A 123 -7.84 -2.93 1.94
CA VAL A 123 -8.89 -2.29 2.76
C VAL A 123 -10.26 -2.49 2.12
N ASP A 124 -11.33 -2.25 2.88
CA ASP A 124 -12.69 -2.40 2.38
C ASP A 124 -12.97 -1.54 1.12
N GLY A 125 -13.63 -2.16 0.15
CA GLY A 125 -13.78 -1.66 -1.21
C GLY A 125 -12.52 -1.75 -2.08
N MET A 126 -11.49 -2.51 -1.70
CA MET A 126 -10.37 -2.89 -2.55
C MET A 126 -10.29 -4.41 -2.72
N THR A 127 -10.14 -4.88 -3.95
CA THR A 127 -10.03 -6.31 -4.27
C THR A 127 -8.88 -6.58 -5.22
N PHE A 128 -8.40 -7.82 -5.24
CA PHE A 128 -7.45 -8.31 -6.23
C PHE A 128 -8.17 -9.18 -7.26
N ASP A 129 -8.08 -8.79 -8.52
CA ASP A 129 -8.58 -9.54 -9.68
C ASP A 129 -7.38 -10.30 -10.27
N ALA A 130 -7.26 -11.58 -9.87
CA ALA A 130 -6.13 -12.42 -10.25
C ALA A 130 -6.12 -12.77 -11.74
N GLU A 131 -7.30 -12.91 -12.36
CA GLU A 131 -7.45 -13.24 -13.79
C GLU A 131 -6.87 -12.13 -14.66
N ASN A 132 -7.21 -10.87 -14.33
CA ASN A 132 -6.74 -9.70 -15.08
C ASN A 132 -5.44 -9.10 -14.50
N ARG A 133 -4.91 -9.65 -13.40
CA ARG A 133 -3.74 -9.15 -12.66
C ARG A 133 -3.83 -7.66 -12.34
N ARG A 134 -4.88 -7.27 -11.62
CA ARG A 134 -5.09 -5.87 -11.23
C ARG A 134 -5.68 -5.73 -9.84
N LEU A 135 -5.34 -4.64 -9.16
CA LEU A 135 -6.11 -4.20 -8.00
C LEU A 135 -7.29 -3.35 -8.47
N VAL A 136 -8.45 -3.58 -7.86
CA VAL A 136 -9.68 -2.85 -8.13
C VAL A 136 -10.07 -2.11 -6.87
N ARG A 137 -10.25 -0.79 -6.96
CA ARG A 137 -10.92 0.00 -5.93
C ARG A 137 -12.33 0.33 -6.36
N THR A 138 -13.30 -0.17 -5.62
CA THR A 138 -14.72 0.09 -5.80
C THR A 138 -15.16 1.14 -4.79
N SER A 139 -15.60 2.30 -5.26
CA SER A 139 -16.33 3.24 -4.41
C SER A 139 -17.81 2.86 -4.44
N SER A 140 -18.38 2.58 -3.26
CA SER A 140 -19.79 2.25 -3.11
C SER A 140 -20.71 3.36 -3.64
N VAL A 141 -21.98 3.02 -3.83
CA VAL A 141 -23.02 3.92 -4.33
C VAL A 141 -23.51 4.89 -3.22
N GLU A 142 -22.82 4.97 -2.09
CA GLU A 142 -23.27 5.76 -0.94
C GLU A 142 -23.34 7.27 -1.25
N GLY A 143 -24.44 7.90 -0.83
CA GLY A 143 -24.75 9.30 -1.09
C GLY A 143 -25.51 9.54 -2.40
N LEU A 144 -24.99 10.42 -3.26
CA LEU A 144 -25.67 10.96 -4.45
C LEU A 144 -25.33 10.23 -5.77
N ARG A 145 -24.49 9.18 -5.74
CA ARG A 145 -24.08 8.46 -6.96
C ARG A 145 -25.14 7.44 -7.35
N ARG A 146 -25.36 7.29 -8.67
CA ARG A 146 -26.33 6.31 -9.22
C ARG A 146 -25.73 4.93 -9.47
N ALA A 147 -24.40 4.84 -9.54
CA ALA A 147 -23.67 3.61 -9.84
C ALA A 147 -22.30 3.61 -9.13
N PRO A 148 -21.75 2.43 -8.83
CA PRO A 148 -20.40 2.33 -8.27
C PRO A 148 -19.36 2.82 -9.29
N SER A 149 -18.25 3.35 -8.79
CA SER A 149 -17.11 3.73 -9.63
C SER A 149 -15.91 2.85 -9.33
N TYR A 150 -15.18 2.48 -10.38
CA TYR A 150 -14.02 1.60 -10.28
C TYR A 150 -12.74 2.34 -10.68
N VAL A 151 -11.68 2.09 -9.94
CA VAL A 151 -10.32 2.51 -10.29
C VAL A 151 -9.42 1.30 -10.28
N TYR A 152 -8.60 1.16 -11.32
CA TYR A 152 -7.76 -0.02 -11.53
C TYR A 152 -6.28 0.33 -11.39
N LEU A 153 -5.51 -0.61 -10.84
CA LEU A 153 -4.05 -0.62 -10.92
C LEU A 153 -3.60 -1.94 -11.53
N GLU A 154 -3.08 -1.87 -12.74
CA GLU A 154 -2.43 -3.00 -13.43
C GLU A 154 -1.16 -3.44 -12.69
N LEU A 155 -0.99 -4.76 -12.57
CA LEU A 155 0.13 -5.41 -11.88
C LEU A 155 0.99 -6.20 -12.87
N ASP A 156 2.29 -6.21 -12.60
CA ASP A 156 3.24 -7.02 -13.34
C ASP A 156 3.08 -8.50 -12.93
N PRO A 157 3.39 -9.46 -13.82
CA PRO A 157 3.45 -10.87 -13.44
C PRO A 157 4.47 -11.08 -12.32
N ALA A 158 4.29 -12.13 -11.51
CA ALA A 158 5.29 -12.48 -10.51
C ALA A 158 6.65 -12.76 -11.20
N PRO A 159 7.78 -12.34 -10.59
CA PRO A 159 9.08 -12.75 -11.08
C PRO A 159 9.16 -14.28 -11.06
N PRO A 160 9.92 -14.90 -11.99
CA PRO A 160 10.20 -16.33 -11.91
C PRO A 160 10.78 -16.65 -10.53
N ALA A 161 10.36 -17.80 -9.96
CA ALA A 161 10.91 -18.26 -8.70
C ALA A 161 12.44 -18.33 -8.84
N PRO A 162 13.21 -17.88 -7.83
CA PRO A 162 14.64 -18.14 -7.85
C PRO A 162 14.83 -19.65 -7.98
N GLU A 163 15.58 -20.08 -8.99
CA GLU A 163 16.04 -21.46 -9.10
C GLU A 163 16.69 -21.78 -7.76
N LEU A 164 16.06 -22.65 -6.97
CA LEU A 164 16.71 -23.23 -5.81
C LEU A 164 17.93 -23.94 -6.38
N ASP A 165 19.12 -23.37 -6.20
CA ASP A 165 20.39 -23.99 -6.54
C ASP A 165 20.28 -25.45 -6.13
N ALA A 166 20.26 -26.33 -7.14
CA ALA A 166 20.18 -27.75 -6.92
C ALA A 166 21.37 -28.08 -6.02
N ALA A 167 21.08 -28.38 -4.75
CA ALA A 167 22.08 -28.79 -3.80
C ALA A 167 22.80 -29.98 -4.42
N VAL A 168 24.04 -29.74 -4.84
CA VAL A 168 24.96 -30.79 -5.27
C VAL A 168 25.12 -31.70 -4.06
N ILE A 169 24.38 -32.80 -4.07
CA ILE A 169 24.62 -33.92 -3.15
C ILE A 169 25.98 -34.46 -3.59
N PRO A 170 27.04 -34.40 -2.76
CA PRO A 170 28.27 -35.07 -3.10
C PRO A 170 27.95 -36.57 -3.06
N GLU A 171 28.08 -37.24 -4.20
CA GLU A 171 28.12 -38.69 -4.26
C GLU A 171 29.32 -39.16 -3.42
N GLY A 172 29.01 -39.67 -2.22
CA GLY A 172 29.98 -40.34 -1.38
C GLY A 172 30.24 -41.73 -1.94
N ASN A 173 31.48 -41.94 -2.40
CA ASN A 173 31.99 -43.20 -2.92
C ASN A 173 31.75 -44.38 -1.97
N ALA A 174 31.41 -45.51 -2.60
CA ALA A 174 31.35 -46.86 -2.02
C ALA A 174 32.71 -47.33 -1.46
#